data_AF-A0A382L1E5-F1
#
_entry.id   AF-A0A382L1E5-F1
#
_cell.length_a   1.000
_cell.length_b   1.000
_cell.length_c   1.000
_cell.angle_alpha   90.00
_cell.angle_beta   90.00
_cell.angle_gamma   90.00
#
_symmetry.space_group_name_H-M   'P 1'
#
loop_
_entity.id
_entity.type
_entity.pdbx_description
1 polymer ?
#
loop_
_entity_poly.entity_id
_entity_poly.type
_entity_poly.pdbx_seq_one_letter_code
_entity_poly.pdbx_strand_id
1 'polypeptide(L)'
;MNIHWCRNEAEKLWWLHRENAMWFDELRATLLVAMASLRSSLRKQDPNSQKFKEGLNNLKKTRLLWKDINEAIEWEEYDGVDARRVSVLQQIEWLKPEKD
;
A
#
# COMPACT_ATOMS: atom_id res chain seq x y z
N MET A 1 4.54 9.88 16.74
CA MET A 1 5.62 10.52 17.54
C MET A 1 5.89 11.88 16.89
N ASN A 2 6.10 12.98 17.61
CA ASN A 2 6.12 14.31 16.99
C ASN A 2 7.46 14.61 16.28
N ILE A 3 7.48 14.57 14.94
CA ILE A 3 8.63 14.93 14.08
C ILE A 3 9.21 16.32 14.43
N HIS A 4 8.40 17.20 15.03
CA HIS A 4 8.80 18.53 15.52
C HIS A 4 9.86 18.54 16.64
N TRP A 5 10.23 17.38 17.21
CA TRP A 5 11.20 17.26 18.31
C TRP A 5 12.59 16.76 17.88
N CYS A 6 12.82 16.55 16.58
CA CYS A 6 14.12 16.12 16.06
C CYS A 6 15.17 17.24 16.23
N ARG A 7 16.39 16.89 16.68
CA ARG A 7 17.45 17.86 16.99
C ARG A 7 18.23 18.32 15.75
N ASN A 8 18.15 17.58 14.65
CA ASN A 8 18.78 17.92 13.37
C ASN A 8 18.01 17.30 12.18
N GLU A 9 18.34 17.75 10.97
CA GLU A 9 17.66 17.33 9.73
C GLU A 9 17.84 15.83 9.44
N ALA A 10 18.98 15.24 9.77
CA ALA A 10 19.23 13.82 9.57
C ALA A 10 18.33 12.94 10.46
N GLU A 11 18.11 13.33 11.71
CA GLU A 11 17.20 12.66 12.64
C GLU A 11 15.75 12.78 12.16
N LYS A 12 15.37 13.95 11.63
CA LYS A 12 14.04 14.17 11.03
C LYS A 12 13.79 13.29 9.82
N LEU A 13 14.76 13.20 8.91
CA LEU A 13 14.69 12.32 7.73
C LEU A 13 14.62 10.85 8.14
N TRP A 14 15.41 10.42 9.14
CA TRP A 14 15.37 9.06 9.65
C TRP A 14 13.98 8.68 10.20
N TRP A 15 13.35 9.58 10.97
CA TRP A 15 11.98 9.37 11.47
C TRP A 15 10.96 9.29 10.35
N LEU A 16 11.05 10.18 9.35
CA LEU A 16 10.17 10.15 8.17
C LEU A 16 10.32 8.84 7.39
N HIS A 17 11.54 8.37 7.16
CA HIS A 17 11.81 7.07 6.53
C HIS A 17 11.22 5.92 7.34
N ARG A 18 11.37 5.95 8.68
CA ARG A 18 10.81 4.92 9.55
C ARG A 18 9.28 4.91 9.56
N GLU A 19 8.64 6.08 9.60
CA GLU A 19 7.19 6.19 9.53
C GLU A 19 6.65 5.71 8.17
N ASN A 20 7.33 6.03 7.06
CA ASN A 20 7.00 5.50 5.74
C ASN A 20 7.13 3.98 5.68
N ALA A 21 8.22 3.42 6.19
CA ALA A 21 8.43 1.97 6.24
C ALA A 21 7.33 1.24 7.06
N MET A 22 6.98 1.79 8.22
CA MET A 22 5.86 1.25 9.02
C MET A 22 4.53 1.31 8.26
N TRP A 23 4.26 2.40 7.54
CA TRP A 23 3.04 2.53 6.75
C TRP A 23 2.96 1.49 5.63
N PHE A 24 4.07 1.23 4.93
CA PHE A 24 4.14 0.15 3.95
C PHE A 24 3.94 -1.23 4.58
N ASP A 25 4.51 -1.48 5.76
CA ASP A 25 4.31 -2.72 6.50
C ASP A 25 2.85 -2.97 6.89
N GLU A 26 2.17 -1.94 7.41
CA GLU A 26 0.74 -1.98 7.75
C GLU A 26 -0.13 -2.22 6.51
N LEU A 27 0.18 -1.55 5.40
CA LEU A 27 -0.53 -1.71 4.13
C LEU A 27 -0.38 -3.14 3.59
N ARG A 28 0.83 -3.70 3.65
CA ARG A 28 1.09 -5.10 3.28
C ARG A 28 0.29 -6.06 4.16
N ALA A 29 0.36 -5.92 5.48
CA ALA A 29 -0.39 -6.78 6.39
C ALA A 29 -1.90 -6.75 6.08
N THR A 30 -2.45 -5.56 5.83
CA THR A 30 -3.85 -5.37 5.46
C THR A 30 -4.20 -6.09 4.14
N LEU A 31 -3.37 -5.97 3.12
CA LEU A 31 -3.57 -6.63 1.83
C LEU A 31 -3.51 -8.15 1.91
N LEU A 32 -2.63 -8.70 2.76
CA LEU A 32 -2.58 -10.15 3.01
C LEU A 32 -3.88 -10.66 3.61
N VAL A 33 -4.41 -9.97 4.61
CA VAL A 33 -5.70 -10.31 5.25
C VAL A 33 -6.85 -10.19 4.24
N ALA A 34 -6.86 -9.14 3.41
CA ALA A 34 -7.86 -8.95 2.37
C ALA A 34 -7.82 -10.07 1.32
N MET A 35 -6.62 -10.44 0.83
CA MET A 35 -6.45 -11.55 -0.12
C MET A 35 -6.90 -12.89 0.48
N ALA A 36 -6.56 -13.17 1.74
CA ALA A 36 -6.99 -14.38 2.43
C ALA A 36 -8.52 -14.44 2.55
N SER A 37 -9.13 -13.33 2.93
CA SER A 37 -10.59 -13.19 3.04
C SER A 37 -11.28 -13.37 1.69
N LEU A 38 -10.78 -12.73 0.62
CA LEU A 38 -11.31 -12.88 -0.74
C LEU A 38 -11.20 -14.33 -1.24
N ARG A 39 -10.07 -14.99 -1.02
CA ARG A 39 -9.88 -16.41 -1.39
C ARG A 39 -10.86 -17.32 -0.64
N SER A 40 -11.04 -17.09 0.66
CA SER A 40 -11.98 -17.85 1.49
C SER A 40 -13.42 -17.68 1.00
N SER A 41 -13.83 -16.45 0.70
CA SER A 41 -15.14 -16.13 0.15
C SER A 41 -15.37 -16.77 -1.22
N LEU A 42 -14.38 -16.71 -2.12
CA LEU A 42 -14.47 -17.32 -3.45
C LEU A 42 -14.63 -18.83 -3.41
N ARG A 43 -13.96 -19.53 -2.49
CA ARG A 43 -14.07 -20.99 -2.34
C ARG A 43 -15.50 -21.46 -2.01
N LYS A 44 -16.32 -20.57 -1.44
CA LYS A 44 -17.71 -20.86 -1.03
C LYS A 44 -18.74 -20.47 -2.09
N GLN A 45 -18.32 -19.83 -3.17
CA GLN A 45 -19.21 -19.32 -4.22
C GLN A 45 -19.23 -20.24 -5.43
N ASP A 46 -20.36 -20.28 -6.12
CA ASP A 46 -20.49 -20.97 -7.41
C ASP A 46 -19.58 -20.29 -8.46
N PRO A 47 -18.65 -21.03 -9.11
CA PRO A 47 -17.75 -20.51 -10.13
C PRO A 47 -18.44 -19.79 -11.30
N ASN A 48 -19.67 -20.18 -11.62
CA ASN A 48 -20.44 -19.57 -12.72
C ASN A 48 -21.22 -18.32 -12.29
N SER A 49 -21.32 -18.07 -10.97
CA SER A 49 -22.05 -16.92 -10.45
C SER A 49 -21.34 -15.60 -10.77
N GLN A 50 -22.14 -14.55 -10.93
CA GLN A 50 -21.63 -13.20 -11.12
C GLN A 50 -20.78 -12.74 -9.92
N LYS A 51 -21.18 -13.09 -8.70
CA LYS A 51 -20.44 -12.79 -7.47
C LYS A 51 -19.03 -13.39 -7.46
N PHE A 52 -18.87 -14.61 -7.99
CA PHE A 52 -17.56 -15.24 -8.12
C PHE A 52 -16.66 -14.49 -9.11
N LYS A 53 -17.20 -14.07 -10.25
CA LYS A 53 -16.45 -13.27 -11.25
C LYS A 53 -15.99 -11.94 -10.67
N GLU A 54 -16.86 -11.25 -9.94
CA GLU A 54 -16.53 -10.00 -9.24
C GLU A 54 -15.48 -10.21 -8.15
N GLY A 55 -15.65 -11.22 -7.30
CA GLY A 55 -14.67 -11.55 -6.27
C GLY A 55 -13.31 -11.94 -6.85
N LEU A 56 -13.28 -12.66 -7.98
CA LEU A 56 -12.06 -13.03 -8.69
C LEU A 56 -11.36 -11.80 -9.27
N ASN A 57 -12.12 -10.85 -9.82
CA ASN A 57 -11.57 -9.59 -10.31
C ASN A 57 -10.97 -8.76 -9.16
N ASN A 58 -11.67 -8.69 -8.03
CA ASN A 58 -11.16 -8.02 -6.82
C ASN A 58 -9.87 -8.68 -6.33
N LEU A 59 -9.81 -10.02 -6.27
CA LEU A 59 -8.60 -10.74 -5.90
C LEU A 59 -7.43 -10.44 -6.85
N LYS A 60 -7.67 -10.34 -8.16
CA LYS A 60 -6.66 -9.93 -9.15
C LYS A 60 -6.15 -8.52 -8.88
N LYS A 61 -7.04 -7.55 -8.64
CA LYS A 61 -6.67 -6.17 -8.29
C LYS A 61 -5.84 -6.10 -7.02
N THR A 62 -6.26 -6.78 -5.95
CA THR A 62 -5.51 -6.83 -4.69
C THR A 62 -4.12 -7.44 -4.87
N ARG A 63 -3.98 -8.47 -5.73
CA ARG A 63 -2.67 -9.06 -6.06
C ARG A 63 -1.78 -8.11 -6.85
N LEU A 64 -2.33 -7.30 -7.75
CA LEU A 64 -1.58 -6.27 -8.47
C LEU A 64 -1.07 -5.20 -7.49
N LEU A 65 -1.94 -4.68 -6.62
CA LEU A 65 -1.53 -3.73 -5.58
C LEU A 65 -0.44 -4.29 -4.66
N TRP A 66 -0.56 -5.56 -4.25
CA TRP A 66 0.49 -6.24 -3.49
C TRP A 66 1.82 -6.28 -4.24
N LYS A 67 1.79 -6.54 -5.56
CA LYS A 67 2.99 -6.52 -6.40
C LYS A 67 3.58 -5.10 -6.44
N ASP A 68 2.77 -4.09 -6.73
CA ASP A 68 3.22 -2.70 -6.86
C ASP A 68 3.86 -2.18 -5.56
N ILE A 69 3.30 -2.56 -4.39
CA ILE A 69 3.86 -2.19 -3.08
C ILE A 69 5.19 -2.89 -2.80
N ASN A 70 5.30 -4.18 -3.09
CA ASN A 70 6.57 -4.89 -2.88
C ASN A 70 7.62 -4.45 -3.89
N GLU A 71 7.23 -4.17 -5.14
CA GLU A 71 8.13 -3.54 -6.11
C GLU A 71 8.59 -2.21 -5.54
N ALA A 72 7.70 -1.30 -5.11
CA ALA A 72 8.07 0.01 -4.53
C ALA A 72 9.10 -0.06 -3.39
N ILE A 73 9.11 -1.13 -2.59
CA ILE A 73 10.10 -1.38 -1.53
C ILE A 73 11.49 -1.69 -2.11
N GLU A 74 11.60 -2.41 -3.23
CA GLU A 74 12.89 -2.63 -3.92
C GLU A 74 13.52 -1.31 -4.39
N TRP A 75 12.73 -0.24 -4.54
CA TRP A 75 13.23 1.09 -4.88
C TRP A 75 13.73 1.83 -3.63
N GLU A 76 13.23 1.52 -2.43
CA GLU A 76 13.68 2.12 -1.14
C GLU A 76 15.10 1.72 -0.74
N GLU A 77 15.61 0.58 -1.21
CA GLU A 77 17.02 0.19 -1.03
C GLU A 77 18.00 0.99 -1.90
N TYR A 78 17.52 1.79 -2.86
CA TYR A 78 18.36 2.68 -3.67
C TYR A 78 18.38 4.11 -3.11
N ASP A 79 19.53 4.49 -2.56
CA ASP A 79 19.91 5.84 -2.13
C ASP A 79 19.68 6.86 -3.27
N GLY A 80 18.50 7.49 -3.29
CA GLY A 80 18.19 8.52 -4.28
C GLY A 80 16.70 8.75 -4.45
N VAL A 81 16.23 9.90 -3.97
CA VAL A 81 14.86 10.37 -4.16
C VAL A 81 14.59 10.57 -5.66
N ASP A 82 13.89 9.62 -6.29
CA ASP A 82 13.45 9.71 -7.69
C ASP A 82 12.13 10.51 -7.77
N ALA A 83 12.08 11.53 -8.64
CA ALA A 83 10.92 12.39 -8.88
C ALA A 83 9.65 11.63 -9.32
N ARG A 84 9.77 10.41 -9.87
CA ARG A 84 8.60 9.54 -10.12
C ARG A 84 7.89 9.10 -8.84
N ARG A 85 8.60 9.07 -7.68
CA ARG A 85 8.04 8.72 -6.36
C ARG A 85 7.05 9.76 -5.83
N VAL A 86 7.31 11.04 -6.10
CA VAL A 86 6.41 12.14 -5.70
C VAL A 86 5.09 12.06 -6.47
N SER A 87 5.14 11.66 -7.74
CA SER A 87 3.95 11.55 -8.59
C SER A 87 2.96 10.48 -8.13
N VAL A 88 3.42 9.34 -7.60
CA VAL A 88 2.53 8.27 -7.12
C VAL A 88 1.92 8.65 -5.78
N LEU A 89 2.70 9.26 -4.88
CA LEU A 89 2.20 9.77 -3.60
C LEU A 89 1.18 10.89 -3.81
N GLN A 90 1.41 11.80 -4.76
CA GLN A 90 0.42 12.80 -5.17
C GLN A 90 -0.86 12.16 -5.74
N GLN A 91 -0.74 11.10 -6.54
CA GLN A 91 -1.91 10.37 -7.05
C GLN A 91 -2.72 9.68 -5.96
N ILE A 92 -2.07 9.17 -4.90
CA ILE A 92 -2.74 8.60 -3.72
C ILE A 92 -3.41 9.70 -2.87
N GLU A 93 -2.78 10.88 -2.78
CA GLU A 93 -3.35 12.04 -2.08
C GLU A 93 -4.62 12.57 -2.78
N TRP A 94 -4.67 12.50 -4.11
CA TRP A 94 -5.85 12.83 -4.92
C TRP A 94 -7.00 11.82 -4.82
N LEU A 95 -6.74 10.63 -4.26
CA LEU A 95 -7.77 9.61 -4.01
C LEU A 95 -8.38 9.71 -2.60
N LYS A 96 -7.91 10.65 -1.77
CA LYS A 96 -8.58 10.93 -0.50
C LYS A 96 -9.87 11.71 -0.81
N PRO A 97 -11.04 11.26 -0.33
CA PRO A 97 -12.26 12.05 -0.45
C PRO A 97 -12.05 13.39 0.25
N GLU A 98 -12.45 14.48 -0.40
CA GLU A 98 -12.52 15.80 0.23
C GLU A 98 -13.35 15.65 1.50
N LYS A 99 -12.75 16.05 2.63
CA LYS A 99 -13.49 16.14 3.89
C LYS A 99 -14.40 17.35 3.79
N ASP A 100 -15.71 17.09 3.81
CA ASP A 100 -16.75 18.09 4.12
C ASP A 100 -16.43 18.85 5.42
#